data_AF-A0A950GGE3-F1
#
_entry.id   AF-A0A950GGE3-F1
#
_cell.length_a   1.000
_cell.length_b   1.000
_cell.length_c   1.000
_cell.angle_alpha   90.00
_cell.angle_beta   90.00
_cell.angle_gamma   90.00
#
_symmetry.space_group_name_H-M   'P 1'
#
loop_
_entity.id
_entity.type
_entity.pdbx_description
1 polymer ?
#
loop_
_entity_poly.entity_id
_entity_poly.type
_entity_poly.pdbx_seq_one_letter_code
_entity_poly.pdbx_strand_id
1 'polypeptide(L)'
;MSESQYDTDILEWSEHQGALLRRLANSELVNSAELDWPNIAEEIESVGRSQLSAVRSHLVQSLAHDLKAEAWPLSRDVPHWRAEARRQRFEAAEAFAPSMRQRLDLAKLYRQAIKLLPETIDGQPPLPVPEQCPVTLDELVSE
;
A
#
# COMPACT_ATOMS: atom_id res chain seq x y z
N MET A 1 21.61 -5.11 26.58
CA MET A 1 21.99 -5.18 25.16
C MET A 1 22.21 -3.74 24.73
N SER A 2 23.36 -3.41 24.14
CA SER A 2 23.57 -2.06 23.59
C SER A 2 22.63 -1.89 22.39
N GLU A 3 21.94 -0.76 22.31
CA GLU A 3 21.20 -0.37 21.10
C GLU A 3 22.18 -0.33 19.92
N SER A 4 21.78 -0.92 18.81
CA SER A 4 22.57 -0.93 17.58
C SER A 4 22.36 0.38 16.82
N GLN A 5 23.28 0.76 15.93
CA GLN A 5 23.09 1.95 15.07
C GLN A 5 21.80 1.84 14.24
N TYR A 6 21.39 0.62 13.89
CA TYR A 6 20.09 0.35 13.27
C TYR A 6 18.91 0.84 14.12
N ASP A 7 18.95 0.63 15.43
CA ASP A 7 17.87 1.01 16.36
C ASP A 7 17.84 2.53 16.63
N THR A 8 18.99 3.20 16.58
CA THR A 8 19.13 4.61 16.99
C THR A 8 19.16 5.60 15.82
N ASP A 9 19.70 5.19 14.67
CA ASP A 9 19.80 6.00 13.44
C ASP A 9 19.75 5.11 12.19
N ILE A 10 18.52 4.73 11.82
CA ILE A 10 18.26 3.88 10.66
C ILE A 10 18.76 4.51 9.35
N LEU A 11 18.78 5.84 9.25
CA LEU A 11 19.22 6.53 8.05
C LEU A 11 20.73 6.34 7.88
N GLU A 12 21.51 6.70 8.89
CA GLU A 12 22.97 6.54 8.87
C GLU A 12 23.37 5.07 8.70
N TRP A 13 22.71 4.16 9.42
CA TRP A 13 22.94 2.72 9.26
C TRP A 13 22.68 2.26 7.82
N SER A 14 21.57 2.68 7.20
CA SER A 14 21.20 2.24 5.86
C SER A 14 22.18 2.74 4.79
N GLU A 15 22.64 3.98 4.91
CA GLU A 15 23.64 4.57 4.01
C GLU A 15 24.99 3.88 4.15
N HIS A 16 25.41 3.58 5.39
CA HIS A 16 26.65 2.88 5.69
C HIS A 16 26.64 1.45 5.14
N GLN A 17 25.61 0.65 5.45
CA GLN A 17 25.47 -0.72 4.93
C GLN A 17 25.39 -0.73 3.39
N GLY A 18 24.67 0.24 2.80
CA GLY A 18 24.62 0.42 1.35
C GLY A 18 25.99 0.72 0.72
N ALA A 19 26.82 1.54 1.37
CA ALA A 19 28.18 1.82 0.90
C ALA A 19 29.08 0.57 0.95
N LEU A 20 29.01 -0.21 2.03
CA LEU A 20 29.75 -1.47 2.16
C LEU A 20 29.36 -2.49 1.09
N LEU A 21 28.06 -2.65 0.82
CA LEU A 21 27.56 -3.54 -0.24
C LEU A 21 28.06 -3.14 -1.63
N ARG A 22 28.10 -1.83 -1.95
CA ARG A 22 28.62 -1.33 -3.23
C ARG A 22 30.11 -1.60 -3.40
N ARG A 23 30.91 -1.40 -2.35
CA ARG A 23 32.35 -1.72 -2.34
C ARG A 23 32.58 -3.22 -2.57
N LEU A 24 31.82 -4.06 -1.87
CA LEU A 24 31.87 -5.52 -2.05
C LEU A 24 31.51 -5.92 -3.49
N ALA A 25 30.47 -5.32 -4.08
CA ALA A 25 30.08 -5.56 -5.47
C ALA A 25 31.18 -5.15 -6.49
N ASN A 26 32.00 -4.15 -6.15
CA ASN A 26 33.16 -3.72 -6.93
C ASN A 26 34.44 -4.53 -6.66
N SER A 27 34.34 -5.67 -5.95
CA SER A 27 35.47 -6.53 -5.57
C SER A 27 36.51 -5.85 -4.66
N GLU A 28 36.12 -4.80 -3.94
CA GLU A 28 36.98 -4.22 -2.91
C GLU A 28 37.03 -5.11 -1.67
N LEU A 29 38.13 -5.03 -0.90
CA LEU A 29 38.24 -5.70 0.38
C LEU A 29 37.30 -5.02 1.40
N VAL A 30 36.25 -5.73 1.80
CA VAL A 30 35.32 -5.34 2.85
C VAL A 30 35.39 -6.36 3.98
N ASN A 31 35.47 -5.89 5.21
CA ASN A 31 35.36 -6.76 6.38
C ASN A 31 33.91 -7.25 6.50
N SER A 32 33.68 -8.54 6.28
CA SER A 32 32.32 -9.11 6.31
C SER A 32 31.64 -9.01 7.68
N ALA A 33 32.40 -8.78 8.75
CA ALA A 33 31.85 -8.54 10.09
C ALA A 33 31.19 -7.16 10.25
N GLU A 34 31.42 -6.22 9.32
CA GLU A 34 30.78 -4.89 9.31
C GLU A 34 29.40 -4.92 8.61
N LEU A 35 29.10 -6.00 7.87
CA LEU A 35 27.82 -6.20 7.20
C LEU A 35 26.81 -6.84 8.15
N ASP A 36 25.76 -6.10 8.44
CA ASP A 36 24.66 -6.51 9.31
C ASP A 36 23.63 -7.32 8.50
N TRP A 37 24.02 -8.54 8.11
CA TRP A 37 23.22 -9.39 7.23
C TRP A 37 21.76 -9.61 7.67
N PRO A 38 21.45 -9.84 8.96
CA PRO A 38 20.07 -9.99 9.40
C PRO A 38 19.22 -8.75 9.11
N ASN A 39 19.71 -7.56 9.47
CA ASN A 39 18.96 -6.32 9.26
C ASN A 39 18.94 -5.90 7.78
N ILE A 40 20.02 -6.16 7.01
CA ILE A 40 20.02 -5.96 5.55
C ILE A 40 18.92 -6.79 4.88
N ALA A 41 18.82 -8.08 5.22
CA ALA A 41 17.80 -8.96 4.66
C ALA A 41 16.39 -8.47 5.03
N GLU A 42 16.18 -8.11 6.30
CA GLU A 42 14.91 -7.58 6.78
C GLU A 42 14.49 -6.31 6.03
N GLU A 43 15.40 -5.37 5.80
CA GLU A 43 15.08 -4.13 5.07
C GLU A 43 14.81 -4.36 3.58
N ILE A 44 15.52 -5.29 2.93
CA ILE A 44 15.22 -5.64 1.55
C ILE A 44 13.81 -6.24 1.44
N GLU A 45 13.43 -7.11 2.37
CA GLU A 45 12.09 -7.66 2.41
C GLU A 45 11.02 -6.61 2.79
N SER A 46 11.39 -5.64 3.64
CA SER A 46 10.52 -4.54 4.09
C SER A 46 10.06 -3.67 2.92
N VAL A 47 10.93 -3.42 1.93
CA VAL A 47 10.59 -2.69 0.69
C VAL A 47 9.42 -3.35 -0.03
N GLY A 48 9.50 -4.67 -0.26
CA GLY A 48 8.45 -5.41 -0.96
C GLY A 48 7.13 -5.47 -0.17
N ARG A 49 7.20 -5.61 1.16
CA ARG A 49 6.00 -5.58 2.03
C ARG A 49 5.35 -4.20 2.03
N SER A 50 6.16 -3.13 2.03
CA SER A 50 5.69 -1.75 2.02
C SER A 50 4.99 -1.40 0.69
N GLN A 51 5.57 -1.79 -0.45
CA GLN A 51 4.91 -1.62 -1.76
C GLN A 51 3.56 -2.35 -1.84
N LEU A 52 3.51 -3.61 -1.39
CA LEU A 52 2.25 -4.36 -1.35
C LEU A 52 1.22 -3.69 -0.42
N SER A 53 1.66 -3.16 0.72
CA SER A 53 0.80 -2.43 1.65
C SER A 53 0.24 -1.14 1.03
N ALA A 54 1.07 -0.40 0.29
CA ALA A 54 0.65 0.80 -0.44
C ALA A 54 -0.45 0.47 -1.46
N VAL A 55 -0.24 -0.53 -2.32
CA VAL A 55 -1.25 -1.00 -3.29
C VAL A 55 -2.55 -1.39 -2.58
N ARG A 56 -2.48 -2.16 -1.48
CA ARG A 56 -3.67 -2.51 -0.68
C ARG A 56 -4.40 -1.28 -0.18
N SER A 57 -3.67 -0.29 0.34
CA SER A 57 -4.24 0.96 0.84
C SER A 57 -4.95 1.73 -0.27
N HIS A 58 -4.30 1.91 -1.41
CA HIS A 58 -4.89 2.58 -2.57
C HIS A 58 -6.16 1.87 -3.07
N LEU A 59 -6.16 0.54 -3.15
CA LEU A 59 -7.35 -0.25 -3.53
C LEU A 59 -8.49 -0.11 -2.52
N VAL A 60 -8.21 -0.13 -1.21
CA VAL A 60 -9.24 0.07 -0.18
C VAL A 60 -9.82 1.48 -0.27
N GLN A 61 -8.97 2.49 -0.45
CA GLN A 61 -9.41 3.88 -0.57
C GLN A 61 -10.21 4.13 -1.84
N SER A 62 -9.85 3.53 -2.97
CA SER A 62 -10.63 3.67 -4.19
C SER A 62 -12.04 3.08 -4.02
N LEU A 63 -12.11 1.82 -3.57
CA LEU A 63 -13.36 1.13 -3.28
C LEU A 63 -14.24 1.89 -2.27
N ALA A 64 -13.65 2.46 -1.22
CA ALA A 64 -14.39 3.23 -0.23
C ALA A 64 -15.02 4.50 -0.83
N HIS A 65 -14.35 5.17 -1.77
CA HIS A 65 -14.91 6.34 -2.45
C HIS A 65 -15.98 5.97 -3.46
N ASP A 66 -15.82 4.86 -4.20
CA ASP A 66 -16.89 4.36 -5.08
C ASP A 66 -18.14 4.01 -4.28
N LEU A 67 -17.96 3.29 -3.17
CA LEU A 67 -19.03 2.93 -2.25
C LEU A 67 -19.72 4.17 -1.67
N LYS A 68 -19.00 5.24 -1.34
CA LYS A 68 -19.62 6.52 -0.94
C LYS A 68 -20.47 7.11 -2.06
N ALA A 69 -19.98 7.09 -3.30
CA ALA A 69 -20.74 7.58 -4.43
C ALA A 69 -22.01 6.77 -4.72
N GLU A 70 -22.00 5.46 -4.46
CA GLU A 70 -23.16 4.57 -4.57
C GLU A 70 -24.15 4.74 -3.40
N ALA A 71 -23.63 4.86 -2.19
CA ALA A 71 -24.44 4.98 -0.97
C ALA A 71 -25.10 6.35 -0.82
N TRP A 72 -24.49 7.43 -1.33
CA TRP A 72 -25.04 8.80 -1.28
C TRP A 72 -25.03 9.47 -2.66
N PRO A 73 -25.81 8.97 -3.63
CA PRO A 73 -25.74 9.43 -5.01
C PRO A 73 -26.21 10.88 -5.21
N LEU A 74 -26.93 11.44 -4.23
CA LEU A 74 -27.40 12.83 -4.24
C LEU A 74 -26.47 13.81 -3.49
N SER A 75 -25.37 13.32 -2.89
CA SER A 75 -24.40 14.20 -2.25
C SER A 75 -23.68 15.05 -3.30
N ARG A 76 -23.41 16.32 -2.94
CA ARG A 76 -22.60 17.23 -3.76
C ARG A 76 -21.15 16.75 -3.91
N ASP A 77 -20.69 15.86 -3.04
CA ASP A 77 -19.31 15.37 -3.00
C ASP A 77 -19.07 14.17 -3.94
N VAL A 78 -20.12 13.61 -4.55
CA VAL A 78 -20.02 12.47 -5.48
C VAL A 78 -18.97 12.70 -6.59
N PRO A 79 -18.91 13.87 -7.26
CA PRO A 79 -17.87 14.11 -8.28
C PRO A 79 -16.46 14.05 -7.70
N HIS A 80 -16.26 14.55 -6.48
CA HIS A 80 -14.97 14.53 -5.79
C HIS A 80 -14.58 13.09 -5.40
N TRP A 81 -15.49 12.32 -4.80
CA TRP A 81 -15.21 10.92 -4.46
C TRP A 81 -14.88 10.08 -5.69
N ARG A 82 -15.61 10.25 -6.80
CA ARG A 82 -15.28 9.56 -8.04
C ARG A 82 -13.91 9.95 -8.59
N ALA A 83 -13.51 11.21 -8.46
CA ALA A 83 -12.18 11.66 -8.86
C ALA A 83 -11.09 11.06 -7.96
N GLU A 84 -11.34 11.01 -6.65
CA GLU A 84 -10.47 10.39 -5.67
C GLU A 84 -10.32 8.89 -5.94
N ALA A 85 -11.42 8.18 -6.21
CA ALA A 85 -11.41 6.75 -6.56
C ALA A 85 -10.52 6.48 -7.78
N ARG A 86 -10.66 7.29 -8.85
CA ARG A 86 -9.81 7.18 -10.04
C ARG A 86 -8.35 7.43 -9.72
N ARG A 87 -8.02 8.47 -8.93
CA ARG A 87 -6.62 8.73 -8.54
C ARG A 87 -6.05 7.54 -7.77
N GLN A 88 -6.78 7.02 -6.79
CA GLN A 88 -6.33 5.89 -5.98
C GLN A 88 -6.14 4.62 -6.83
N ARG A 89 -7.00 4.36 -7.83
CA ARG A 89 -6.77 3.25 -8.78
C ARG A 89 -5.53 3.47 -9.63
N PHE A 90 -5.29 4.70 -10.11
CA PHE A 90 -4.09 5.03 -10.85
C PHE A 90 -2.82 4.77 -10.01
N GLU A 91 -2.77 5.27 -8.77
CA GLU A 91 -1.64 5.01 -7.86
C GLU A 91 -1.47 3.50 -7.57
N ALA A 92 -2.58 2.76 -7.44
CA ALA A 92 -2.53 1.32 -7.26
C ALA A 92 -1.95 0.61 -8.50
N ALA A 93 -2.36 1.01 -9.70
CA ALA A 93 -1.91 0.46 -10.97
C ALA A 93 -0.41 0.72 -11.20
N GLU A 94 0.04 1.96 -10.99
CA GLU A 94 1.46 2.35 -11.09
C GLU A 94 2.37 1.54 -10.16
N ALA A 95 1.90 1.25 -8.94
CA ALA A 95 2.66 0.47 -7.97
C ALA A 95 2.42 -1.05 -8.06
N PHE A 96 1.53 -1.52 -8.94
CA PHE A 96 1.15 -2.93 -9.02
C PHE A 96 2.23 -3.76 -9.72
N ALA A 97 2.69 -4.82 -9.06
CA ALA A 97 3.56 -5.82 -9.67
C ALA A 97 2.83 -7.16 -9.87
N PRO A 98 3.16 -7.96 -10.92
CA PRO A 98 2.48 -9.24 -11.18
C PRO A 98 2.46 -10.21 -9.99
N SER A 99 3.52 -10.22 -9.18
CA SER A 99 3.63 -11.07 -7.98
C SER A 99 2.64 -10.69 -6.87
N MET A 100 2.12 -9.46 -6.87
CA MET A 100 1.15 -8.99 -5.87
C MET A 100 -0.22 -9.61 -6.06
N ARG A 101 -0.59 -10.01 -7.28
CA ARG A 101 -1.91 -10.59 -7.62
C ARG A 101 -2.33 -11.71 -6.68
N GLN A 102 -1.40 -12.63 -6.40
CA GLN A 102 -1.64 -13.79 -5.53
C GLN A 102 -1.74 -13.41 -4.04
N ARG A 103 -1.31 -12.20 -3.68
CA ARG A 103 -1.27 -11.67 -2.32
C ARG A 103 -2.39 -10.67 -2.03
N LEU A 104 -3.23 -10.36 -3.02
CA LEU A 104 -4.34 -9.42 -2.90
C LEU A 104 -5.66 -10.19 -2.86
N ASP A 105 -6.24 -10.27 -1.66
CA ASP A 105 -7.59 -10.79 -1.46
C ASP A 105 -8.59 -9.65 -1.64
N LEU A 106 -9.16 -9.54 -2.84
CA LEU A 106 -10.09 -8.47 -3.19
C LEU A 106 -11.35 -8.48 -2.31
N ALA A 107 -11.85 -9.66 -1.93
CA ALA A 107 -13.01 -9.76 -1.05
C ALA A 107 -12.70 -9.18 0.33
N LYS A 108 -11.49 -9.41 0.86
CA LYS A 108 -11.03 -8.78 2.11
C LYS A 108 -10.89 -7.27 1.98
N LEU A 109 -10.28 -6.77 0.89
CA LEU A 109 -10.10 -5.34 0.66
C LEU A 109 -11.46 -4.62 0.56
N TYR A 110 -12.43 -5.22 -0.15
CA TYR A 110 -13.78 -4.69 -0.25
C TYR A 110 -14.50 -4.63 1.11
N ARG A 111 -14.40 -5.68 1.93
CA ARG A 111 -14.94 -5.66 3.31
C ARG A 111 -14.28 -4.58 4.17
N GLN A 112 -12.99 -4.29 3.96
CA GLN A 112 -12.31 -3.18 4.64
C GLN A 112 -12.87 -1.84 4.16
N ALA A 113 -13.06 -1.65 2.85
CA ALA A 113 -13.65 -0.44 2.29
C ALA A 113 -15.07 -0.15 2.82
N ILE A 114 -15.93 -1.18 2.93
CA ILE A 114 -17.27 -1.04 3.54
C ILE A 114 -17.16 -0.54 4.99
N LYS A 115 -16.20 -1.04 5.78
CA LYS A 115 -16.00 -0.60 7.18
C LYS A 115 -15.53 0.85 7.31
N LEU A 116 -15.02 1.45 6.23
CA LEU A 116 -14.61 2.86 6.21
C LEU A 116 -15.76 3.81 5.85
N LEU A 117 -16.93 3.29 5.48
CA LEU A 117 -18.09 4.13 5.21
C LEU A 117 -18.59 4.76 6.52
N PRO A 118 -18.89 6.07 6.51
CA PRO A 118 -19.52 6.70 7.66
C PRO A 118 -20.97 6.21 7.82
N GLU A 119 -21.51 6.29 9.03
CA GLU A 119 -22.93 5.95 9.27
C GLU A 119 -23.88 6.93 8.56
N THR A 120 -23.48 8.18 8.40
CA THR A 120 -24.25 9.21 7.68
C THR A 120 -23.35 10.19 6.95
N ILE A 121 -23.86 10.81 5.89
CA ILE A 121 -23.29 12.01 5.25
C ILE A 121 -24.42 13.04 5.14
N ASP A 122 -24.17 14.27 5.59
CA ASP A 122 -25.17 15.34 5.65
C ASP A 122 -26.48 14.92 6.36
N GLY A 123 -26.36 14.07 7.38
CA GLY A 123 -27.48 13.53 8.15
C GLY A 123 -28.30 12.46 7.42
N GLN A 124 -27.90 12.03 6.23
CA GLN A 124 -28.56 10.97 5.47
C GLN A 124 -27.86 9.62 5.69
N PRO A 125 -28.59 8.53 5.98
CA PRO A 125 -28.02 7.19 6.01
C PRO A 125 -27.64 6.71 4.60
N PRO A 126 -26.74 5.73 4.47
CA PRO A 126 -26.37 5.18 3.17
C PRO A 126 -27.54 4.42 2.54
N LEU A 127 -27.63 4.48 1.21
CA LEU A 127 -28.36 3.46 0.45
C LEU A 127 -27.63 2.10 0.54
N PRO A 128 -28.33 0.97 0.35
CA PRO A 128 -27.70 -0.35 0.31
C PRO A 128 -26.62 -0.41 -0.78
N VAL A 129 -25.45 -0.92 -0.40
CA VAL A 129 -24.33 -1.21 -1.31
C VAL A 129 -24.21 -2.72 -1.54
N PRO A 130 -23.58 -3.17 -2.63
CA PRO A 130 -23.38 -4.60 -2.87
C PRO A 130 -22.66 -5.31 -1.72
N GLU A 131 -23.10 -6.52 -1.37
CA GLU A 131 -22.41 -7.33 -0.34
C GLU A 131 -21.08 -7.92 -0.84
N GLN A 132 -20.92 -8.01 -2.16
CA GLN A 132 -19.75 -8.54 -2.84
C GLN A 132 -19.18 -7.48 -3.78
N CYS A 133 -17.86 -7.47 -3.94
CA CYS A 133 -17.17 -6.52 -4.81
C CYS A 133 -17.68 -6.67 -6.25
N PRO A 134 -18.25 -5.61 -6.86
CA PRO A 134 -18.82 -5.71 -8.21
C PRO A 134 -17.78 -5.68 -9.32
N VAL A 135 -16.53 -5.35 -8.98
CA VAL A 135 -15.39 -5.26 -9.90
C VAL A 135 -14.34 -6.30 -9.56
N THR A 136 -13.57 -6.68 -10.57
CA THR A 136 -12.42 -7.56 -10.48
C THR A 136 -11.15 -6.80 -10.09
N LEU A 137 -10.11 -7.53 -9.68
CA LEU A 137 -8.81 -6.90 -9.40
C LEU A 137 -8.22 -6.30 -10.66
N ASP A 138 -8.41 -6.95 -11.82
CA ASP A 138 -7.91 -6.46 -13.11
C ASP A 138 -8.50 -5.12 -13.50
N GLU A 139 -9.80 -4.92 -13.30
CA GLU A 139 -10.45 -3.63 -13.57
C GLU A 139 -9.99 -2.51 -12.60
N LEU A 140 -9.50 -2.87 -11.41
CA LEU A 140 -9.02 -1.90 -10.43
C LEU A 140 -7.57 -1.47 -10.67
N VAL A 141 -6.77 -2.31 -11.34
CA VAL A 141 -5.35 -2.06 -11.61
C VAL A 141 -5.05 -1.90 -13.11
N SER A 142 -6.07 -1.85 -13.96
CA SER A 142 -5.94 -1.50 -15.37
C SER A 142 -5.80 0.02 -15.54
N GLU A 143 -4.87 0.45 -16.39
CA GLU A 143 -4.73 1.84 -16.86
C GLU A 143 -6.00 2.39 -17.52
#